data_AF-A0A355R9U4-F1
#
_entry.id   AF-A0A355R9U4-F1
#
_cell.length_a   1.000
_cell.length_b   1.000
_cell.length_c   1.000
_cell.angle_alpha   90.00
_cell.angle_beta   90.00
_cell.angle_gamma   90.00
#
_symmetry.space_group_name_H-M   'P 1'
#
loop_
_entity.id
_entity.type
_entity.pdbx_description
1 polymer ?
#
loop_
_entity_poly.entity_id
_entity_poly.type
_entity_poly.pdbx_seq_one_letter_code
_entity_poly.pdbx_strand_id
1 'polypeptide(L)'
;NKSPSRKVGGIDNRGSHFYLTLYWAEALAAQTDDAALQARFAPLAKTLAENEATIVAELNAVQGKPADIGGYYAPDAELTAKVMRPSQTLNSAIAAL
;
A
#
# COMPACT_ATOMS: atom_id res chain seq x y z
N ASN A 1 1.24 -14.63 -7.02
CA ASN A 1 2.04 -13.78 -7.93
C ASN A 1 1.61 -12.33 -7.75
N LYS A 2 2.25 -11.58 -6.84
CA LYS A 2 1.89 -10.19 -6.46
C LYS A 2 3.02 -9.19 -6.75
N SER A 3 3.98 -9.59 -7.57
CA SER A 3 5.03 -8.69 -8.07
C SER A 3 4.49 -7.75 -9.15
N PRO A 4 5.18 -6.63 -9.44
CA PRO A 4 4.76 -5.70 -10.48
C PRO A 4 4.63 -6.36 -11.85
N SER A 5 3.50 -6.12 -12.50
CA SER A 5 3.26 -6.36 -13.91
C SER A 5 3.99 -5.31 -14.76
N ARG A 6 4.23 -5.65 -16.03
CA ARG A 6 4.75 -4.71 -17.04
C ARG A 6 3.65 -4.12 -17.93
N LYS A 7 2.38 -4.22 -17.52
CA LYS A 7 1.20 -3.76 -18.26
C LYS A 7 0.38 -2.80 -17.39
N VAL A 8 -0.06 -1.70 -18.01
CA VAL A 8 -1.03 -0.76 -17.41
C VAL A 8 -2.32 -1.50 -17.08
N GLY A 9 -2.90 -1.19 -15.92
CA GLY A 9 -4.06 -1.86 -15.34
C GLY A 9 -3.72 -3.09 -14.49
N GLY A 10 -2.46 -3.54 -14.49
CA GLY A 10 -1.96 -4.54 -13.56
C GLY A 10 -1.39 -3.92 -12.28
N ILE A 11 -1.03 -4.77 -11.32
CA ILE A 11 -0.27 -4.38 -10.12
C ILE A 11 1.05 -3.74 -10.56
N ASP A 12 1.39 -2.57 -10.05
CA ASP A 12 2.70 -1.93 -10.24
C ASP A 12 3.54 -1.99 -8.95
N ASN A 13 4.60 -1.18 -8.86
CA ASN A 13 5.43 -1.11 -7.65
C ASN A 13 4.62 -0.79 -6.38
N ARG A 14 3.69 0.17 -6.45
CA ARG A 14 2.87 0.59 -5.30
C ARG A 14 1.94 -0.52 -4.85
N GLY A 15 1.32 -1.22 -5.80
CA GLY A 15 0.50 -2.39 -5.51
C GLY A 15 1.31 -3.53 -4.88
N SER A 16 2.55 -3.76 -5.33
CA SER A 16 3.41 -4.78 -4.73
C SER A 16 3.80 -4.46 -3.27
N HIS A 17 4.02 -3.18 -2.96
CA HIS A 17 4.27 -2.74 -1.58
C HIS A 17 3.05 -2.97 -0.70
N PHE A 18 1.83 -2.69 -1.19
CA PHE A 18 0.61 -3.01 -0.45
C PHE A 18 0.52 -4.49 -0.09
N TYR A 19 0.75 -5.40 -1.05
CA TYR A 19 0.71 -6.84 -0.78
C TYR A 19 1.79 -7.30 0.19
N LEU A 20 2.99 -6.73 0.12
CA LEU A 20 4.03 -6.99 1.12
C LEU A 20 3.55 -6.58 2.52
N THR A 21 2.99 -5.38 2.66
CA THR A 21 2.46 -4.87 3.94
C THR A 21 1.32 -5.74 4.47
N LEU A 22 0.38 -6.15 3.62
CA LEU A 22 -0.73 -7.04 3.99
C LEU A 22 -0.20 -8.36 4.56
N TYR A 23 0.65 -9.06 3.81
CA TYR A 23 1.16 -10.37 4.23
C TYR A 23 2.06 -10.27 5.46
N TRP A 24 2.79 -9.17 5.61
CA TRP A 24 3.59 -8.94 6.81
C TRP A 24 2.70 -8.72 8.04
N ALA A 25 1.66 -7.90 7.93
CA ALA A 25 0.71 -7.69 9.02
C ALA A 25 -0.02 -8.98 9.40
N GLU A 26 -0.45 -9.78 8.42
CA GLU A 26 -1.05 -11.11 8.63
C GLU A 26 -0.11 -12.05 9.39
N ALA A 27 1.16 -12.13 8.98
CA ALA A 27 2.15 -12.97 9.64
C ALA A 27 2.39 -12.52 11.10
N LEU A 28 2.50 -11.22 11.35
CA LEU A 28 2.67 -10.65 12.69
C LEU A 28 1.43 -10.84 13.57
N ALA A 29 0.24 -10.84 12.99
CA ALA A 29 -1.03 -11.11 13.68
C ALA A 29 -1.26 -12.61 13.95
N ALA A 30 -0.64 -13.51 13.17
CA ALA A 30 -0.81 -14.95 13.30
C ALA A 30 0.22 -15.63 14.20
N GLN A 31 1.42 -15.06 14.34
CA GLN A 31 2.48 -15.63 15.18
C GLN A 31 2.12 -15.66 16.66
N THR A 32 2.79 -16.54 17.42
CA THR A 32 2.56 -16.79 18.85
C THR A 32 3.80 -16.58 19.72
N ASP A 33 4.88 -16.07 19.15
CA ASP A 33 6.15 -15.83 19.84
C ASP A 33 6.10 -14.53 20.67
N ASP A 34 5.32 -13.54 20.23
CA ASP A 34 5.14 -12.24 20.90
C ASP A 34 3.66 -11.80 20.86
N ALA A 35 2.97 -11.95 21.99
CA ALA A 35 1.55 -11.59 22.11
C ALA A 35 1.28 -10.07 21.97
N ALA A 36 2.25 -9.22 22.29
CA ALA A 36 2.09 -7.77 22.17
C ALA A 36 2.16 -7.33 20.71
N LEU A 37 3.12 -7.86 19.94
CA LEU A 37 3.17 -7.66 18.49
C LEU A 37 1.92 -8.25 17.81
N GLN A 38 1.49 -9.44 18.24
CA GLN A 38 0.27 -10.05 17.73
C GLN A 38 -0.93 -9.12 17.88
N ALA A 39 -1.17 -8.62 19.10
CA ALA A 39 -2.28 -7.73 19.41
C ALA A 39 -2.18 -6.38 18.68
N ARG A 40 -0.95 -5.84 18.47
CA ARG A 40 -0.74 -4.58 17.74
C ARG A 40 -1.08 -4.71 16.26
N PHE A 41 -0.71 -5.82 15.63
CA PHE A 41 -0.88 -6.02 14.19
C PHE A 41 -2.23 -6.64 13.79
N ALA A 42 -2.93 -7.33 14.70
CA ALA A 42 -4.26 -7.88 14.46
C ALA A 42 -5.26 -6.87 13.83
N PRO A 43 -5.45 -5.65 14.35
CA PRO A 43 -6.38 -4.69 13.76
C PRO A 43 -5.92 -4.24 12.37
N LEU A 44 -4.62 -4.01 12.16
CA LEU A 44 -4.09 -3.61 10.85
C LEU A 44 -4.30 -4.72 9.81
N ALA A 45 -3.94 -5.96 10.13
CA ALA A 45 -4.11 -7.10 9.23
C ALA A 45 -5.57 -7.24 8.80
N LYS A 46 -6.50 -7.15 9.75
CA LYS A 46 -7.95 -7.15 9.47
C LYS A 46 -8.36 -6.00 8.55
N THR A 47 -7.98 -4.76 8.88
CA THR A 47 -8.34 -3.59 8.07
C THR A 47 -7.80 -3.68 6.65
N LEU A 48 -6.55 -4.12 6.46
CA LEU A 48 -5.96 -4.27 5.13
C LEU A 48 -6.64 -5.39 4.33
N ALA A 49 -6.96 -6.52 4.96
CA ALA A 49 -7.65 -7.63 4.30
C ALA A 49 -9.08 -7.25 3.88
N GLU A 50 -9.84 -6.61 4.77
CA GLU A 50 -11.23 -6.17 4.47
C GLU A 50 -11.28 -5.11 3.36
N ASN A 51 -10.22 -4.31 3.22
CA ASN A 51 -10.14 -3.23 2.23
C ASN A 51 -9.26 -3.56 1.02
N GLU A 52 -8.84 -4.81 0.82
CA GLU A 52 -7.91 -5.18 -0.26
C GLU A 52 -8.38 -4.69 -1.64
N ALA A 53 -9.63 -4.99 -1.99
CA ALA A 53 -10.21 -4.61 -3.28
C ALA A 53 -10.25 -3.08 -3.46
N THR A 54 -10.63 -2.34 -2.42
CA THR A 54 -10.69 -0.87 -2.43
C THR A 54 -9.29 -0.27 -2.62
N ILE A 55 -8.31 -0.72 -1.84
CA ILE A 55 -6.93 -0.23 -1.91
C ILE A 55 -6.35 -0.50 -3.30
N VAL A 56 -6.50 -1.71 -3.84
CA VAL A 56 -6.00 -2.06 -5.18
C VAL A 56 -6.68 -1.20 -6.25
N ALA A 57 -7.99 -0.95 -6.13
CA ALA A 57 -8.71 -0.07 -7.05
C ALA A 57 -8.18 1.38 -7.00
N GLU A 58 -7.97 1.94 -5.81
CA GLU A 58 -7.39 3.28 -5.63
C GLU A 58 -5.99 3.39 -6.23
N LEU A 59 -5.13 2.39 -5.99
CA LEU A 59 -3.77 2.33 -6.53
C LEU A 59 -3.77 2.23 -8.06
N ASN A 60 -4.73 1.52 -8.65
CA ASN A 60 -4.82 1.35 -10.10
C ASN A 60 -5.50 2.54 -10.81
N ALA A 61 -6.39 3.28 -10.14
CA ALA A 61 -7.17 4.37 -10.73
C ALA A 61 -6.34 5.56 -11.24
N VAL A 62 -5.09 5.68 -10.77
CA VAL A 62 -4.13 6.70 -11.22
C VAL A 62 -3.29 6.26 -12.42
N GLN A 63 -3.33 4.98 -12.80
CA GLN A 63 -2.55 4.48 -13.92
C GLN A 63 -3.08 5.00 -15.27
N GLY A 64 -2.19 5.09 -16.26
CA GLY A 64 -2.53 5.56 -17.61
C GLY A 64 -2.71 7.08 -17.73
N LYS A 65 -2.46 7.83 -16.65
CA LYS A 65 -2.53 9.30 -16.62
C LYS A 65 -1.13 9.88 -16.41
N PRO A 66 -0.81 11.03 -17.03
CA PRO A 66 0.39 11.79 -16.66
C PRO A 66 0.38 12.12 -15.17
N ALA A 67 1.55 12.04 -14.53
CA ALA A 67 1.75 12.43 -13.15
C ALA A 67 2.86 13.48 -13.10
N ASP A 68 2.53 14.68 -12.63
CA ASP A 68 3.51 15.73 -12.40
C ASP A 68 4.12 15.57 -10.99
N ILE A 69 5.45 15.56 -10.95
CA ILE A 69 6.23 15.46 -9.72
C ILE A 69 7.10 16.71 -9.50
N GLY A 70 6.92 17.78 -10.30
CA GLY A 70 7.59 19.07 -10.09
C GLY A 70 9.09 19.09 -10.44
N GLY A 71 9.61 18.08 -11.14
CA GLY A 71 11.01 18.00 -11.53
C GLY A 71 11.41 16.60 -11.98
N TYR A 72 12.70 16.38 -12.25
CA TYR A 72 13.24 15.04 -12.57
C TYR A 72 14.37 14.64 -11.61
N TYR A 73 15.50 15.35 -11.66
CA TYR A 73 16.64 15.09 -10.75
C TYR A 73 16.38 15.57 -9.32
N ALA A 74 15.55 16.60 -9.16
CA ALA A 74 15.11 17.13 -7.88
C ALA A 74 13.59 17.39 -7.96
N PRO A 75 12.77 16.33 -7.85
CA PRO A 75 11.32 16.49 -7.89
C PRO A 75 10.81 17.15 -6.60
N ASP A 76 9.63 17.74 -6.67
CA ASP A 76 8.93 18.24 -5.50
C ASP A 76 8.50 17.08 -4.61
N ALA A 77 8.87 17.14 -3.33
CA ALA A 77 8.64 16.06 -2.38
C ALA A 77 7.15 15.84 -2.09
N GLU A 78 6.36 16.91 -2.05
CA GLU A 78 4.93 16.83 -1.74
C GLU A 78 4.14 16.26 -2.93
N LEU A 79 4.43 16.73 -4.14
CA LEU A 79 3.85 16.20 -5.38
C LEU A 79 4.21 14.72 -5.55
N THR A 80 5.48 14.37 -5.35
CA THR A 80 5.95 12.98 -5.45
C THR A 80 5.24 12.09 -4.42
N ALA A 81 5.13 12.54 -3.17
CA ALA A 81 4.45 11.78 -2.12
C ALA A 81 2.97 11.52 -2.47
N LYS A 82 2.26 12.51 -3.01
CA LYS A 82 0.86 12.37 -3.46
C LYS A 82 0.73 11.35 -4.60
N VAL A 83 1.64 11.40 -5.59
CA VAL A 83 1.66 10.45 -6.72
C VAL A 83 1.97 9.01 -6.27
N MET A 84 2.89 8.87 -5.32
CA MET A 84 3.36 7.56 -4.86
C MET A 84 2.47 6.93 -3.79
N ARG A 85 1.65 7.73 -3.09
CA ARG A 85 0.73 7.28 -2.03
C ARG A 85 -0.74 7.66 -2.34
N PRO A 86 -1.30 7.25 -3.49
CA PRO A 86 -2.62 7.72 -3.92
C PRO A 86 -3.79 7.06 -3.18
N SER A 87 -3.56 5.94 -2.49
CA SER A 87 -4.61 5.25 -1.73
C SER A 87 -4.78 5.89 -0.35
N GLN A 88 -5.85 6.65 -0.16
CA GLN A 88 -6.19 7.23 1.13
C GLN A 88 -6.54 6.13 2.14
N THR A 89 -7.20 5.07 1.69
CA THR A 89 -7.57 3.92 2.53
C THR A 89 -6.32 3.26 3.12
N LEU A 90 -5.31 2.98 2.29
CA LEU A 90 -4.03 2.42 2.75
C LEU A 90 -3.27 3.39 3.67
N ASN A 91 -3.23 4.68 3.31
CA ASN A 91 -2.53 5.70 4.11
C ASN A 91 -3.12 5.81 5.53
N SER A 92 -4.44 5.82 5.65
CA SER A 92 -5.13 5.87 6.94
C SER A 92 -4.90 4.61 7.77
N ALA A 93 -4.92 3.43 7.13
CA ALA A 93 -4.65 2.17 7.82
C ALA A 93 -3.22 2.13 8.41
N ILE A 94 -2.22 2.58 7.64
CA ILE A 94 -0.83 2.64 8.11
C ILE A 94 -0.66 3.71 9.20
N ALA A 95 -1.32 4.86 9.10
CA ALA A 95 -1.21 5.93 10.09
C ALA A 95 -1.85 5.59 11.44
N ALA A 96 -2.76 4.61 11.48
CA ALA A 96 -3.41 4.13 12.70
C ALA A 96 -2.63 3.01 13.42
N LEU A 97 -1.57 2.49 12.80
CA LEU A 97 -0.64 1.52 13.42
C LEU A 97 0.28 2.19 14.42
#